data_AF-A0A3D5YL34-F1
#
_entry.id   AF-A0A3D5YL34-F1
#
_cell.length_a   1.000
_cell.length_b   1.000
_cell.length_c   1.000
_cell.angle_alpha   90.00
_cell.angle_beta   90.00
_cell.angle_gamma   90.00
#
_symmetry.space_group_name_H-M   'P 1'
#
loop_
_entity.id
_entity.type
_entity.pdbx_description
1 polymer ?
#
loop_
_entity_poly.entity_id
_entity_poly.type
_entity_poly.pdbx_seq_one_letter_code
_entity_poly.pdbx_strand_id
1 'polypeptide(L)'
;MSARKSIAFAIIMLCSFKLSAQQGVNEISFGNGLLNYVADDSSFSVKFAPRFQVRYYGTSDFTDDGLAPVDHDFLVRRSRFKFDGWVVHPSIGYKMEFGLSNNDMSGANAFTKNAPRYIL
;
A
#
# COMPACT_ATOMS: atom_id res chain seq x y z
N MET A 1 19.45 43.36 -34.25
CA MET A 1 19.42 41.88 -34.27
C MET A 1 18.46 41.46 -35.37
N SER A 2 18.91 40.66 -36.36
CA SER A 2 18.09 40.29 -37.54
C SER A 2 16.74 39.71 -37.11
N ALA A 3 15.64 40.17 -37.72
CA ALA A 3 14.28 39.74 -37.41
C ALA A 3 14.12 38.20 -37.39
N ARG A 4 14.90 37.49 -38.22
CA ARG A 4 14.93 36.02 -38.25
C ARG A 4 15.50 35.41 -36.97
N LYS A 5 16.54 36.01 -36.39
CA LYS A 5 17.14 35.57 -35.12
C LYS A 5 16.19 35.82 -33.95
N SER A 6 15.48 36.95 -33.97
CA SER A 6 14.47 37.29 -32.95
C SER A 6 13.26 36.34 -32.98
N ILE A 7 12.80 35.96 -34.18
CA ILE A 7 11.71 34.98 -34.34
C ILE A 7 12.14 33.59 -33.86
N ALA A 8 13.34 33.14 -34.22
CA ALA A 8 13.87 31.85 -33.76
C ALA A 8 13.98 31.80 -32.22
N PHE A 9 14.42 32.91 -31.60
CA PHE A 9 14.51 33.02 -30.15
C PHE A 9 13.14 32.99 -29.47
N ALA A 10 12.13 33.65 -30.05
CA ALA A 10 10.75 33.62 -29.57
C ALA A 10 10.12 32.22 -29.63
N ILE A 11 10.40 31.46 -30.70
CA ILE A 11 9.93 30.07 -30.84
C ILE A 11 10.57 29.17 -29.78
N ILE A 12 11.88 29.29 -29.54
CA ILE A 12 12.59 28.53 -28.51
C ILE A 12 12.04 28.88 -27.11
N MET A 13 11.76 30.15 -26.85
CA MET A 13 11.15 30.59 -25.59
C MET A 13 9.74 30.03 -25.41
N LEU A 14 8.89 30.04 -26.46
CA LEU A 14 7.55 29.44 -26.41
C LEU A 14 7.58 27.92 -26.19
N CYS A 15 8.50 27.20 -26.83
CA CYS A 15 8.66 25.76 -26.66
C CYS A 15 9.18 25.38 -25.26
N SER A 16 9.81 26.31 -24.53
CA SER A 16 10.34 26.07 -23.18
C SER A 16 9.26 26.07 -22.09
N PHE A 17 8.04 26.56 -22.36
CA PHE A 17 6.96 26.70 -21.37
C PHE A 17 6.16 25.42 -21.04
N LYS A 18 6.62 24.22 -21.42
CA LYS A 18 5.87 22.96 -21.24
C LYS A 18 6.60 21.87 -20.45
N LEU A 19 7.50 22.22 -19.52
CA LEU A 19 8.26 21.22 -18.73
C LEU A 19 7.80 21.01 -17.27
N SER A 20 6.66 21.59 -16.84
CA SER A 20 6.18 21.41 -15.46
C SER A 20 4.79 20.78 -15.35
N ALA A 21 4.41 19.90 -16.29
CA ALA A 21 3.10 19.22 -16.27
C ALA A 21 3.08 17.91 -15.45
N GLN A 22 3.98 17.73 -14.48
CA GLN A 22 4.04 16.54 -13.63
C GLN A 22 4.08 16.90 -12.15
N GLN A 23 3.02 17.54 -11.64
CA GLN A 23 2.72 17.52 -10.21
C GLN A 23 1.52 16.61 -9.96
N GLY A 24 1.74 15.30 -10.13
CA GLY A 24 0.79 14.26 -9.70
C GLY A 24 1.16 13.66 -8.35
N VAL A 25 1.86 14.40 -7.48
CA VAL A 25 2.27 13.93 -6.15
C VAL A 25 1.80 14.92 -5.08
N ASN A 26 0.59 15.44 -5.22
CA ASN A 26 -0.08 16.02 -4.06
C ASN A 26 -0.70 14.85 -3.29
N GLU A 27 -0.35 14.77 -2.00
CA GLU A 27 -0.98 13.91 -0.99
C GLU A 27 -0.40 12.51 -0.72
N ILE A 28 0.92 12.32 -0.78
CA ILE A 28 1.53 11.26 0.05
C ILE A 28 1.51 11.72 1.52
N SER A 29 0.34 11.67 2.14
CA SER A 29 0.14 11.98 3.55
C SER A 29 0.38 10.72 4.40
N PHE A 30 1.24 10.85 5.40
CA PHE A 30 1.53 9.76 6.33
C PHE A 30 0.25 9.29 7.03
N GLY A 31 0.02 7.98 7.07
CA GLY A 31 -1.17 7.36 7.68
C GLY A 31 -2.30 7.04 6.69
N ASN A 32 -2.28 7.58 5.47
CA ASN A 32 -3.29 7.30 4.42
C ASN A 32 -2.84 6.27 3.38
N GLY A 33 -1.95 5.36 3.76
CA GLY A 33 -1.29 4.43 2.83
C GLY A 33 0.05 4.98 2.36
N LEU A 34 0.87 4.11 1.77
CA LEU A 34 2.18 4.48 1.25
C LEU A 34 2.06 5.27 -0.07
N LEU A 35 1.03 4.97 -0.85
CA LEU A 35 0.66 5.72 -2.04
C LEU A 35 -0.87 5.87 -2.03
N ASN A 36 -1.34 7.09 -2.26
CA ASN A 36 -2.75 7.41 -2.39
C ASN A 36 -2.84 8.52 -3.43
N TYR A 37 -3.46 8.21 -4.56
CA TYR A 37 -3.56 9.13 -5.68
C TYR A 37 -4.97 9.08 -6.26
N VAL A 38 -5.57 10.24 -6.44
CA VAL A 38 -6.83 10.43 -7.14
C VAL A 38 -6.56 11.42 -8.26
N ALA A 39 -6.92 11.09 -9.48
CA ALA A 39 -6.81 12.02 -10.59
C ALA A 39 -7.76 13.22 -10.36
N ASP A 40 -7.33 14.43 -10.70
CA ASP A 40 -8.13 15.66 -10.49
C ASP A 40 -9.48 15.60 -11.21
N ASP A 41 -9.56 14.87 -12.32
CA ASP A 41 -10.78 14.62 -13.10
C ASP A 41 -11.62 13.43 -12.59
N SER A 42 -11.20 12.80 -11.48
CA SER A 42 -11.79 11.61 -10.88
C SER A 42 -11.87 10.38 -11.80
N SER A 43 -11.12 10.37 -12.90
CA SER A 43 -11.11 9.27 -13.88
C SER A 43 -10.57 7.97 -13.30
N PHE A 44 -9.65 8.04 -12.34
CA PHE A 44 -9.15 6.89 -11.62
C PHE A 44 -8.60 7.27 -10.23
N SER A 45 -8.45 6.24 -9.40
CA SER A 45 -7.77 6.34 -8.12
C SER A 45 -6.99 5.08 -7.85
N VAL A 46 -5.84 5.24 -7.19
CA VAL A 46 -4.99 4.14 -6.73
C VAL A 46 -4.51 4.44 -5.32
N LYS A 47 -4.78 3.50 -4.41
CA LYS A 47 -4.30 3.50 -3.05
C LYS A 47 -3.56 2.20 -2.75
N PHE A 48 -2.31 2.32 -2.35
CA PHE A 48 -1.48 1.24 -1.85
C PHE A 48 -1.18 1.45 -0.36
N ALA A 49 -1.68 0.54 0.47
CA ALA A 49 -1.54 0.60 1.91
C ALA A 49 -0.99 -0.73 2.46
N PRO A 50 0.32 -0.83 2.73
CA PRO A 50 0.86 -1.98 3.44
C PRO A 50 0.39 -1.97 4.91
N ARG A 51 0.04 -3.14 5.43
CA ARG A 51 -0.35 -3.33 6.83
C ARG A 51 0.56 -4.37 7.48
N PHE A 52 1.24 -3.96 8.54
CA PHE A 52 2.05 -4.84 9.38
C PHE A 52 1.51 -4.88 10.80
N GLN A 53 1.37 -6.09 11.35
CA GLN A 53 1.01 -6.31 12.74
C GLN A 53 1.85 -7.46 13.31
N VAL A 54 2.65 -7.12 14.32
CA VAL A 54 3.32 -8.09 15.18
C VAL A 54 2.46 -8.37 16.41
N ARG A 55 2.57 -9.58 16.94
CA ARG A 55 1.89 -9.99 18.16
C ARG A 55 2.82 -10.83 19.02
N TYR A 56 2.79 -10.55 20.31
CA TYR A 56 3.40 -11.34 21.35
C TYR A 56 2.31 -11.95 22.24
N TYR A 57 2.49 -13.20 22.66
CA TYR A 57 1.70 -13.86 23.69
C TYR A 57 2.61 -14.31 24.83
N GLY A 58 2.17 -14.06 26.06
CA GLY A 58 2.71 -14.68 27.26
C GLY A 58 1.58 -15.46 27.91
N THR A 59 1.69 -16.78 27.93
CA THR A 59 0.67 -17.68 28.51
C THR A 59 1.27 -18.42 29.68
N SER A 60 0.57 -18.44 30.80
CA SER A 60 0.99 -19.15 32.01
C SER A 60 -0.24 -19.70 32.71
N ASP A 61 -0.11 -20.88 33.27
CA ASP A 61 -1.16 -21.50 34.05
C ASP A 61 -0.90 -21.32 35.56
N PHE A 62 -1.98 -21.31 36.34
CA PHE A 62 -1.88 -21.40 37.79
C PHE A 62 -2.04 -22.87 38.21
N THR A 63 -1.02 -23.39 38.88
CA THR A 63 -0.99 -24.73 39.47
C THR A 63 -1.04 -24.65 40.99
N ASP A 64 -1.29 -25.78 41.67
CA ASP A 64 -1.31 -25.83 43.14
C ASP A 64 0.02 -25.40 43.78
N ASP A 65 1.13 -25.54 43.04
CA ASP A 65 2.48 -25.11 43.43
C ASP A 65 2.80 -23.64 43.06
N GLY A 66 1.82 -22.87 42.56
CA GLY A 66 1.95 -21.47 42.18
C GLY A 66 1.88 -21.24 40.66
N LEU A 67 2.43 -20.11 40.21
CA LEU A 67 2.43 -19.73 38.80
C LEU A 67 3.40 -20.63 38.01
N ALA A 68 2.88 -21.34 37.01
CA ALA A 68 3.69 -22.13 36.10
C ALA A 68 4.60 -21.24 35.23
N PRO A 69 5.69 -21.79 34.66
CA PRO A 69 6.53 -21.07 33.71
C PRO A 69 5.71 -20.41 32.60
N VAL A 70 6.09 -19.20 32.21
CA VAL A 70 5.42 -18.44 31.15
C VAL A 70 5.93 -18.92 29.79
N ASP A 71 5.02 -19.42 28.97
CA ASP A 71 5.28 -19.69 27.56
C ASP A 71 5.20 -18.39 26.74
N HIS A 72 6.15 -18.23 25.82
CA HIS A 72 6.33 -17.01 25.04
C HIS A 72 6.20 -17.30 23.54
N ASP A 73 5.23 -16.68 22.87
CA ASP A 73 5.09 -16.76 21.42
C ASP A 73 5.24 -15.39 20.76
N PHE A 74 6.12 -15.31 19.76
CA PHE A 74 6.30 -14.11 18.94
C PHE A 74 5.93 -14.42 17.49
N LEU A 75 4.99 -13.67 16.92
CA LEU A 75 4.59 -13.88 15.53
C LEU A 75 4.19 -12.60 14.81
N VAL A 76 4.47 -12.58 13.51
CA VAL A 76 3.90 -11.60 12.57
C VAL A 76 2.49 -12.07 12.23
N ARG A 77 1.49 -11.41 12.80
CA ARG A 77 0.08 -11.83 12.65
C ARG A 77 -0.52 -11.39 11.33
N ARG A 78 -0.12 -10.22 10.85
CA ARG A 78 -0.61 -9.67 9.57
C ARG A 78 0.53 -9.00 8.84
N SER A 79 0.72 -9.36 7.59
CA SER A 79 1.52 -8.63 6.63
C SER A 79 0.74 -8.64 5.33
N ARG A 80 -0.01 -7.57 5.07
CA ARG A 80 -0.86 -7.48 3.87
C ARG A 80 -0.50 -6.29 3.01
N PHE A 81 -0.56 -6.49 1.71
CA PHE A 81 -0.60 -5.42 0.73
C PHE A 81 -2.04 -5.15 0.34
N LYS A 82 -2.56 -3.97 0.68
CA LYS A 82 -3.91 -3.55 0.29
C LYS A 82 -3.82 -2.63 -0.91
N PHE A 83 -4.51 -3.00 -1.96
CA PHE A 83 -4.73 -2.19 -3.15
C PHE A 83 -6.21 -1.83 -3.19
N ASP A 84 -6.50 -0.54 -3.15
CA ASP A 84 -7.84 0.04 -3.20
C ASP A 84 -7.84 1.11 -4.30
N GLY A 85 -9.00 1.43 -4.86
CA GLY A 85 -9.10 2.38 -5.95
C GLY A 85 -10.30 2.15 -6.85
N TRP A 86 -10.39 2.92 -7.92
CA TRP A 86 -11.42 2.76 -8.96
C TRP A 86 -10.85 3.09 -10.32
N VAL A 87 -11.49 2.56 -11.35
CA VAL A 87 -11.10 2.75 -12.75
C VAL A 87 -12.31 3.25 -13.52
N VAL A 88 -12.12 4.25 -14.38
CA VAL A 88 -13.16 4.94 -15.20
C VAL A 88 -14.13 5.80 -14.38
N HIS A 89 -14.69 5.29 -13.28
CA HIS A 89 -15.65 6.03 -12.48
C HIS A 89 -15.58 5.63 -10.99
N PRO A 90 -15.83 6.55 -10.04
CA PRO A 90 -15.83 6.26 -8.60
C PRO A 90 -16.81 5.15 -8.16
N SER A 91 -17.81 4.82 -8.99
CA SER A 91 -18.75 3.73 -8.72
C SER A 91 -18.18 2.34 -9.00
N ILE A 92 -17.13 2.22 -9.82
CA ILE A 92 -16.51 0.94 -10.20
C ILE A 92 -15.16 0.82 -9.49
N GLY A 93 -15.23 0.47 -8.21
CA GLY A 93 -14.08 0.27 -7.35
C GLY A 93 -13.50 -1.14 -7.43
N TYR A 94 -12.20 -1.25 -7.18
CA TYR A 94 -11.52 -2.51 -6.93
C TYR A 94 -10.94 -2.52 -5.52
N LYS A 95 -10.83 -3.72 -4.94
CA LYS A 95 -10.17 -3.94 -3.66
C LYS A 95 -9.49 -5.29 -3.66
N MET A 96 -8.18 -5.31 -3.51
CA MET A 96 -7.37 -6.52 -3.49
C MET A 96 -6.48 -6.51 -2.25
N GLU A 97 -6.42 -7.61 -1.50
CA GLU A 97 -5.56 -7.74 -0.33
C GLU A 97 -4.66 -8.99 -0.43
N PHE A 98 -3.35 -8.78 -0.56
CA PHE A 98 -2.40 -9.88 -0.60
C PHE A 98 -1.84 -10.14 0.79
N GLY A 99 -2.23 -11.25 1.39
CA GLY A 99 -1.65 -11.75 2.64
C GLY A 99 -0.30 -12.41 2.41
N LEU A 100 0.71 -12.04 3.20
CA LEU A 100 2.08 -12.54 3.10
C LEU A 100 2.55 -13.32 4.34
N SER A 101 1.83 -13.22 5.47
CA SER A 101 2.21 -13.93 6.69
C SER A 101 1.64 -15.34 6.68
N ASN A 102 2.29 -16.28 7.37
CA ASN A 102 1.77 -17.64 7.53
C ASN A 102 0.34 -17.67 8.14
N ASN A 103 0.02 -16.69 8.98
CA ASN A 103 -1.31 -16.54 9.56
C ASN A 103 -2.34 -15.98 8.55
N ASP A 104 -1.90 -15.16 7.59
CA ASP A 104 -2.75 -14.64 6.52
C ASP A 104 -2.96 -15.65 5.39
N MET A 105 -1.91 -16.37 5.00
CA MET A 105 -1.93 -17.29 3.85
C MET A 105 -2.53 -18.66 4.19
N SER A 106 -2.68 -18.96 5.48
CA SER A 106 -3.31 -20.15 6.06
C SER A 106 -3.36 -21.38 5.14
N GLY A 107 -2.28 -21.89 4.56
CA GLY A 107 -2.19 -23.35 4.30
C GLY A 107 -1.11 -23.86 3.34
N ALA A 108 -0.78 -25.13 3.61
CA ALA A 108 0.07 -26.11 2.91
C ALA A 108 0.70 -27.12 3.91
N ASN A 109 0.73 -26.80 5.19
CA ASN A 109 1.35 -27.56 6.29
C ASN A 109 0.56 -27.34 7.60
N ALA A 110 0.70 -28.22 8.60
CA ALA A 110 0.21 -28.08 9.98
C ALA A 110 0.46 -26.68 10.59
N PHE A 111 1.58 -26.03 10.27
CA PHE A 111 1.88 -24.66 10.72
C PHE A 111 1.04 -23.56 10.04
N THR A 112 0.18 -23.93 9.10
CA THR A 112 -0.62 -23.01 8.27
C THR A 112 -2.08 -23.45 8.13
N LYS A 113 -2.57 -24.47 8.86
CA LYS A 113 -4.00 -24.90 8.84
C LYS A 113 -4.59 -25.32 7.48
N ASN A 114 -3.78 -25.78 6.53
CA ASN A 114 -4.22 -26.46 5.29
C ASN A 114 -5.23 -25.72 4.34
N ALA A 115 -5.45 -24.41 4.43
CA ALA A 115 -6.26 -23.69 3.43
C ALA A 115 -5.46 -23.39 2.13
N PRO A 116 -6.13 -23.26 0.99
CA PRO A 116 -5.45 -23.01 -0.29
C PRO A 116 -4.84 -21.59 -0.31
N ARG A 117 -3.60 -21.46 -0.80
CA ARG A 117 -2.87 -20.17 -0.90
C ARG A 117 -3.53 -19.25 -1.91
N TYR A 118 -4.46 -18.40 -1.49
CA TYR A 118 -5.01 -17.38 -2.38
C TYR A 118 -5.26 -16.04 -1.68
N ILE A 119 -5.11 -15.02 -2.53
CA ILE A 119 -5.34 -13.58 -2.38
C ILE A 119 -6.67 -13.34 -1.63
N LEU A 120 -6.69 -12.45 -0.62
CA LEU A 120 -7.85 -12.14 0.21
C LEU A 120 -8.57 -10.86 -0.24
#